data_AF-A0A2N1N1J7-F1
#
_entry.id   AF-A0A2N1N1J7-F1
#
_cell.length_a   1.000
_cell.length_b   1.000
_cell.length_c   1.000
_cell.angle_alpha   90.00
_cell.angle_beta   90.00
_cell.angle_gamma   90.00
#
_symmetry.space_group_name_H-M   'P 1'
#
loop_
_entity.id
_entity.type
_entity.pdbx_description
1 polymer ?
#
loop_
_entity_poly.entity_id
_entity_poly.type
_entity_poly.pdbx_seq_one_letter_code
_entity_poly.pdbx_strand_id
1 'polypeptide(L)'
;MIDVFLNKVKDYSIDYLDNKIKIYGISQNPDTNDYMMVLGDHYGEMYCINCEKPYKNGYKWCEPCQMKYLKGEFKNWTSGNERIDYFIQEMQSKIDCPTDNVFEWISFNQFS
;
A
#
# COMPACT_ATOMS: atom_id res chain seq x y z
N MET A 1 2.57 -14.98 -20.15
CA MET A 1 3.07 -14.44 -18.88
C MET A 1 4.12 -13.36 -19.12
N ILE A 2 5.14 -13.64 -19.94
CA ILE A 2 6.15 -12.63 -20.32
C ILE A 2 5.58 -11.47 -21.14
N ASP A 3 4.63 -11.70 -22.05
CA ASP A 3 4.03 -10.62 -22.84
C ASP A 3 3.25 -9.61 -21.98
N VAL A 4 2.60 -10.09 -20.92
CA VAL A 4 1.89 -9.24 -19.94
C VAL A 4 2.89 -8.36 -19.20
N PHE A 5 4.02 -8.94 -18.78
CA PHE A 5 5.11 -8.18 -18.15
C PHE A 5 5.70 -7.14 -19.11
N LEU A 6 6.00 -7.53 -20.35
CA LEU A 6 6.57 -6.63 -21.36
C LEU A 6 5.62 -5.49 -21.74
N ASN A 7 4.30 -5.74 -21.80
CA ASN A 7 3.31 -4.67 -21.99
C ASN A 7 3.31 -3.72 -20.81
N LYS A 8 3.38 -4.22 -19.57
CA LYS A 8 3.49 -3.39 -18.37
C LYS A 8 4.77 -2.53 -18.38
N VAL A 9 5.92 -3.09 -18.79
CA VAL A 9 7.17 -2.32 -18.98
C VAL A 9 6.96 -1.18 -19.99
N LYS A 10 6.27 -1.47 -21.10
CA LYS A 10 5.96 -0.46 -22.12
C LYS A 10 5.04 0.63 -21.59
N ASP A 11 4.02 0.29 -20.80
CA ASP A 11 3.11 1.27 -20.21
C ASP A 11 3.90 2.30 -19.39
N TYR A 12 4.82 1.86 -18.51
CA TYR A 12 5.68 2.77 -17.75
C TYR A 12 6.72 3.53 -18.60
N SER A 13 7.07 3.02 -19.78
CA SER A 13 8.07 3.63 -20.67
C SER A 13 7.48 4.63 -21.68
N ILE A 14 6.20 4.47 -22.01
CA ILE A 14 5.48 5.24 -23.04
C ILE A 14 4.61 6.33 -22.41
N ASP A 15 4.11 6.12 -21.18
CA ASP A 15 3.35 7.17 -20.50
C ASP A 15 4.24 8.40 -20.29
N TYR A 16 3.89 9.46 -21.01
CA TYR A 16 4.44 10.82 -20.96
C TYR A 16 4.15 11.51 -19.60
N LEU A 17 4.00 10.75 -18.51
CA LEU A 17 3.33 11.18 -17.28
C LEU A 17 4.23 11.60 -16.12
N ASP A 18 5.53 11.35 -16.14
CA ASP A 18 6.44 12.15 -15.32
C ASP A 18 7.89 11.89 -15.74
N ASN A 19 8.65 12.95 -16.07
CA ASN A 19 10.12 12.90 -16.24
C ASN A 19 10.88 12.42 -14.97
N LYS A 20 10.18 11.89 -13.97
CA LYS A 20 10.66 11.50 -12.65
C LYS A 20 10.86 9.99 -12.48
N ILE A 21 10.07 9.13 -13.14
CA ILE A 21 10.28 7.68 -13.04
C ILE A 21 11.31 7.27 -14.09
N LYS A 22 12.52 6.97 -13.62
CA LYS A 22 13.58 6.40 -14.47
C LYS A 22 13.47 4.88 -14.46
N ILE A 23 13.49 4.26 -15.64
CA ILE A 23 13.62 2.81 -15.78
C ILE A 23 15.02 2.54 -16.31
N TYR A 24 15.79 1.73 -15.59
CA TYR A 24 17.17 1.40 -15.98
C TYR A 24 17.26 0.11 -16.79
N GLY A 25 16.32 -0.81 -16.62
CA GLY A 25 16.30 -2.05 -17.39
C GLY A 25 15.45 -3.14 -16.75
N ILE A 26 15.72 -4.38 -17.17
CA ILE A 26 15.07 -5.60 -16.69
C ILE A 26 16.19 -6.53 -16.19
N SER A 27 16.00 -7.11 -15.02
CA SER A 27 16.89 -8.12 -14.44
C SER A 27 16.16 -9.46 -14.37
N GLN A 28 16.91 -10.55 -14.46
CA GLN A 28 16.39 -11.90 -14.32
C GLN A 28 17.02 -12.56 -13.10
N ASN A 29 16.20 -13.14 -12.23
CA ASN A 29 16.66 -13.96 -11.13
C ASN A 29 17.20 -15.29 -11.70
N PRO A 30 18.49 -15.64 -11.51
CA PRO A 30 19.07 -16.87 -12.06
C PRO A 30 18.53 -18.15 -11.42
N ASP A 31 18.02 -18.08 -10.19
CA ASP A 31 17.53 -19.25 -9.46
C ASP A 31 16.08 -19.58 -9.82
N THR A 32 15.24 -18.54 -9.97
CA THR A 32 13.80 -18.70 -10.24
C THR A 32 13.41 -18.47 -11.69
N ASN A 33 14.31 -17.91 -12.51
CA ASN A 33 14.05 -17.39 -13.86
C ASN A 33 13.00 -16.27 -13.93
N ASP A 34 12.60 -15.69 -12.80
CA ASP A 34 11.67 -14.57 -12.76
C ASP A 34 12.32 -13.27 -13.26
N TYR A 35 11.53 -12.43 -13.91
CA TYR A 35 11.95 -11.12 -14.39
C TYR A 35 11.47 -10.01 -13.46
N MET A 36 12.34 -9.03 -13.20
CA MET A 36 12.00 -7.81 -12.46
C MET A 36 12.41 -6.57 -13.24
N MET A 37 11.63 -5.50 -13.10
CA MET A 37 11.96 -4.19 -13.64
C MET A 37 12.87 -3.45 -12.67
N VAL A 38 13.90 -2.77 -13.19
CA VAL A 38 14.81 -1.93 -12.40
C VAL A 38 14.36 -0.49 -12.52
N LEU A 39 13.77 0.03 -11.45
CA LEU A 39 13.26 1.39 -11.33
C LEU A 39 14.27 2.27 -10.59
N GLY A 40 14.29 3.57 -10.89
CA GLY A 40 15.11 4.55 -10.19
C GLY A 40 14.56 4.92 -8.83
N ASP A 41 15.44 5.47 -7.98
CA ASP A 41 15.20 5.70 -6.56
C ASP A 41 13.97 6.58 -6.24
N HIS A 42 13.61 7.48 -7.17
CA HIS A 42 12.42 8.34 -7.04
C HIS A 42 11.09 7.58 -7.14
N TYR A 43 11.08 6.33 -7.61
CA TYR A 43 9.83 5.55 -7.72
C TYR A 43 9.14 5.41 -6.36
N GLY A 44 9.89 5.07 -5.31
CA GLY A 44 9.36 4.92 -3.95
C GLY A 44 8.96 6.24 -3.28
N GLU A 45 9.24 7.39 -3.91
CA GLU A 45 8.79 8.71 -3.46
C GLU A 45 7.42 9.06 -4.02
N MET A 46 7.07 8.50 -5.18
CA MET A 46 5.84 8.84 -5.90
C MET A 46 4.81 7.72 -5.84
N TYR A 47 5.24 6.47 -5.73
CA TYR A 47 4.40 5.29 -5.80
C TYR A 47 4.59 4.41 -4.57
N CYS A 48 3.50 3.78 -4.15
CA CYS A 48 3.54 2.77 -3.13
C CYS A 48 4.14 1.47 -3.66
N ILE A 49 5.25 1.02 -3.05
CA ILE A 49 5.95 -0.21 -3.44
C ILE A 49 5.05 -1.45 -3.28
N ASN A 50 4.08 -1.41 -2.36
CA ASN A 50 3.24 -2.56 -2.05
C ASN A 50 2.06 -2.75 -3.01
N CYS A 51 1.58 -1.68 -3.66
CA CYS A 51 0.40 -1.77 -4.52
C CYS A 51 0.50 -0.95 -5.82
N GLU A 52 1.65 -0.36 -6.10
CA GLU A 52 2.00 0.38 -7.32
C GLU A 52 1.07 1.57 -7.63
N LYS A 53 0.33 2.06 -6.63
CA LYS A 53 -0.54 3.24 -6.77
C LYS A 53 0.24 4.50 -6.39
N PRO A 54 0.01 5.62 -7.09
CA PRO A 54 0.64 6.89 -6.73
C PRO A 54 0.19 7.35 -5.35
N TYR A 55 1.09 7.98 -4.60
CA TYR A 55 0.74 8.72 -3.40
C TYR A 55 -0.03 9.98 -3.81
N LYS A 56 -1.17 10.25 -3.15
CA LYS A 56 -1.99 11.42 -3.44
C LYS A 56 -1.39 12.72 -2.89
N ASN A 57 -0.62 12.60 -1.80
CA ASN A 57 -0.08 13.71 -1.03
C ASN A 57 1.45 13.54 -0.95
N GLY A 58 2.22 14.60 -0.70
CA GLY A 58 3.69 14.53 -0.56
C GLY A 58 4.22 13.66 0.59
N TYR A 59 3.33 12.95 1.27
CA TYR A 59 3.63 11.92 2.26
C TYR A 59 3.66 10.55 1.57
N LYS A 60 4.59 9.68 1.96
CA LYS A 60 4.67 8.27 1.51
C LYS A 60 3.54 7.40 2.12
N TRP A 61 2.31 7.89 2.04
CA TRP A 61 1.13 7.30 2.65
C TRP A 61 0.21 6.71 1.60
N CYS A 62 -0.03 5.40 1.71
CA CYS A 62 -0.90 4.66 0.79
C CYS A 62 -2.19 4.25 1.49
N GLU A 63 -3.25 5.04 1.30
CA GLU A 63 -4.61 4.77 1.78
C GLU A 63 -5.07 3.32 1.47
N PRO A 64 -4.98 2.79 0.23
CA PRO A 64 -5.34 1.40 -0.04
C PRO A 64 -4.57 0.36 0.79
N CYS A 65 -3.27 0.57 1.01
CA CYS A 65 -2.47 -0.35 1.81
C CYS A 65 -2.81 -0.24 3.30
N GLN A 66 -3.03 0.97 3.81
CA GLN A 66 -3.47 1.15 5.19
C GLN A 66 -4.84 0.49 5.42
N MET A 67 -5.81 0.72 4.54
CA MET A 67 -7.12 0.06 4.65
C MET A 67 -7.01 -1.47 4.62
N LYS A 68 -6.12 -2.02 3.79
CA LYS A 68 -5.87 -3.46 3.75
C LYS A 68 -5.27 -3.96 5.07
N TYR A 69 -4.33 -3.22 5.64
CA TYR A 69 -3.74 -3.51 6.95
C TYR A 69 -4.79 -3.47 8.07
N LEU A 70 -5.56 -2.38 8.19
CA LEU A 70 -6.61 -2.23 9.21
C LEU A 70 -7.63 -3.38 9.14
N LYS A 71 -8.05 -3.79 7.93
CA LYS A 71 -8.93 -4.95 7.74
C LYS A 71 -8.30 -6.27 8.19
N GLY A 72 -6.99 -6.43 8.00
CA GLY A 72 -6.26 -7.62 8.45
C GLY A 72 -6.14 -7.72 9.96
N GLU A 73 -5.93 -6.57 10.63
CA GLU A 73 -5.76 -6.46 12.08
C GLU A 73 -7.08 -6.52 12.87
N PHE A 74 -8.24 -6.57 12.19
CA PHE A 74 -9.55 -6.58 12.86
C PHE A 74 -9.69 -7.67 13.93
N LYS A 75 -9.04 -8.83 13.74
CA LYS A 75 -9.06 -9.92 14.73
C LYS A 75 -8.41 -9.54 16.07
N ASN A 76 -7.50 -8.54 16.07
CA ASN A 76 -6.77 -8.09 17.24
C ASN A 76 -7.51 -6.97 18.00
N TRP A 77 -8.46 -6.29 17.35
CA TRP A 77 -9.22 -5.16 17.91
C TRP A 77 -10.69 -5.48 18.17
N THR A 78 -11.04 -6.76 18.33
CA THR A 78 -12.41 -7.15 18.68
C THR A 78 -12.65 -6.99 20.17
N SER A 79 -13.75 -6.32 20.50
CA SER A 79 -14.30 -6.24 21.85
C SER A 79 -15.10 -7.50 22.24
N GLY A 80 -15.40 -8.37 21.29
CA GLY A 80 -16.39 -9.44 21.42
C GLY A 80 -17.84 -8.95 21.35
N ASN A 81 -18.07 -7.64 21.14
CA ASN A 81 -19.39 -7.05 20.95
C ASN A 81 -19.55 -6.53 19.52
N GLU A 82 -20.44 -7.16 18.76
CA GLU A 82 -20.64 -6.87 17.33
C GLU A 82 -20.96 -5.40 17.05
N ARG A 83 -21.71 -4.73 17.93
CA ARG A 83 -22.10 -3.32 17.74
C ARG A 83 -20.91 -2.38 17.95
N ILE A 84 -20.08 -2.65 18.95
CA ILE A 84 -18.86 -1.88 19.21
C ILE A 84 -17.85 -2.12 18.07
N ASP A 85 -17.67 -3.36 17.66
CA ASP A 85 -16.75 -3.73 16.60
C ASP A 85 -17.15 -3.12 15.25
N TYR A 86 -18.46 -3.08 14.94
CA TYR A 86 -18.97 -2.37 13.77
C TYR A 86 -18.67 -0.86 13.84
N PHE A 87 -18.88 -0.23 15.00
CA PHE A 87 -18.57 1.19 15.20
C PHE A 87 -17.07 1.48 15.02
N ILE A 88 -16.19 0.61 15.53
CA ILE A 88 -14.74 0.72 15.32
C ILE A 88 -14.41 0.70 13.82
N GLN A 89 -15.00 -0.21 13.04
CA GLN A 89 -14.81 -0.27 11.59
C GLN A 89 -15.30 1.00 10.89
N GLU A 90 -16.47 1.52 11.27
CA GLU A 90 -16.99 2.78 10.73
C GLU A 90 -16.03 3.94 11.01
N MET A 91 -15.42 4.00 12.18
CA MET A 91 -14.44 5.03 12.53
C MET A 91 -13.14 4.87 11.74
N GLN A 92 -12.61 3.65 11.64
CA GLN A 92 -11.41 3.35 10.84
C GLN A 92 -11.59 3.64 9.35
N SER A 93 -12.81 3.48 8.83
CA SER A 93 -13.11 3.77 7.41
C SER A 93 -13.09 5.26 7.05
N LYS A 94 -13.11 6.15 8.07
CA LYS A 94 -13.08 7.61 7.90
C LYS A 94 -11.66 8.19 7.88
N ILE A 95 -10.64 7.36 8.09
CA ILE A 95 -9.24 7.80 8.00
C ILE A 95 -8.95 8.25 6.57
N ASP A 96 -8.55 9.50 6.41
CA ASP A 96 -8.30 10.13 5.12
C ASP A 96 -6.92 10.79 5.03
N CYS A 97 -6.16 10.80 6.13
CA CYS A 97 -4.82 11.34 6.16
C CYS A 97 -3.83 10.50 7.01
N PRO A 98 -2.51 10.60 6.75
CA PRO A 98 -1.50 9.83 7.48
C PRO A 98 -1.38 10.18 8.95
N THR A 99 -1.90 11.33 9.36
CA THR A 99 -1.84 11.82 10.74
C THR A 99 -3.11 11.50 11.53
N ASP A 100 -4.12 10.88 10.91
CA ASP A 100 -5.31 10.46 11.62
C ASP A 100 -4.99 9.33 12.60
N ASN A 101 -5.63 9.39 13.77
CA ASN A 101 -5.51 8.33 14.76
C ASN A 101 -6.30 7.10 14.32
N VAL A 102 -5.70 5.92 14.50
CA VAL A 102 -6.41 4.65 14.36
C VAL A 102 -7.27 4.46 15.61
N PHE A 103 -8.59 4.44 15.42
CA PHE A 103 -9.53 4.12 16.49
C PHE A 103 -9.53 2.60 16.71
N GLU A 104 -9.22 2.15 17.92
CA GLU A 104 -9.08 0.72 18.24
C GLU A 104 -9.77 0.36 19.56
N TRP A 105 -10.01 -0.94 19.75
CA TRP A 105 -10.45 -1.48 21.04
C TRP A 105 -9.24 -1.64 21.96
N ILE A 106 -9.32 -1.06 23.16
CA ILE A 106 -8.30 -1.21 24.20
C ILE A 106 -8.93 -1.96 25.39
N SER A 107 -8.34 -3.09 25.76
CA SER A 107 -8.81 -3.87 26.90
C SER A 107 -8.59 -3.09 28.20
N PHE A 108 -9.60 -3.08 29.08
CA PHE A 108 -9.53 -2.40 30.38
C PHE A 108 -8.33 -2.86 31.23
N ASN A 109 -7.92 -4.12 31.08
CA ASN A 109 -6.78 -4.70 31.80
C ASN A 109 -5.43 -4.03 31.47
N GLN A 110 -5.33 -3.23 30.40
CA GLN A 110 -4.10 -2.47 30.10
C GLN A 110 -3.90 -1.27 31.03
N PHE A 111 -4.94 -0.88 31.78
CA PHE A 111 -4.92 0.28 32.67
C PHE A 111 -4.81 -0.10 34.16
N SER A 112 -4.55 -1.37 34.46
CA SER A 112 -4.42 -1.95 35.80
C SER A 112 -3.13 -2.74 35.94
#